data_AF-A0A9P4R412-F1
#
_entry.id   AF-A0A9P4R412-F1
#
_cell.length_a   1.000
_cell.length_b   1.000
_cell.length_c   1.000
_cell.angle_alpha   90.00
_cell.angle_beta   90.00
_cell.angle_gamma   90.00
#
_symmetry.space_group_name_H-M   'P 1'
#
loop_
_entity.id
_entity.type
_entity.pdbx_description
1 polymer ?
#
loop_
_entity_poly.entity_id
_entity_poly.type
_entity_poly.pdbx_seq_one_letter_code
_entity_poly.pdbx_strand_id
1 'polypeptide(L)'
;AFQVLDDYLTLHEDEVVEIEMLPPALQPMDGSFILHEGLNVGIPKETLVLAYLAARSYFNAGSKDVLSPVTHRASRIVLLFDPEHVTAAGFRKRRLLELKGEEHFSKTLTQELALLNSILTSPLHRQSKSPTLWFHRLWLMHLLLPYQLSENGSHQFLSFVRAEQDAVFKAGERHPKNYYAWQYQRRLFNIINKYYGDGSNYLWKSTYPEFLVTSTLMVKSWCLRHPSDISGWSCLLSMVARLEPTAKRPQIIKEVIDWTIKLQSEQESIWIFLR
;
A
#
# COMPACT_ATOMS: atom_id res chain seq x y z
N ALA A 1 7.27 -15.89 21.24
CA ALA A 1 6.31 -15.10 20.42
C ALA A 1 6.90 -13.78 19.92
N PHE A 2 7.03 -12.72 20.75
CA PHE A 2 7.56 -11.42 20.28
C PHE A 2 8.90 -11.54 19.57
N GLN A 3 9.93 -12.08 20.25
CA GLN A 3 11.27 -12.17 19.69
C GLN A 3 11.30 -12.90 18.35
N VAL A 4 10.59 -14.03 18.23
CA VAL A 4 10.53 -14.81 16.98
C VAL A 4 9.93 -14.02 15.82
N LEU A 5 8.81 -13.33 16.06
CA LEU A 5 8.19 -12.50 15.03
C LEU A 5 9.04 -11.26 14.71
N ASP A 6 9.67 -10.69 15.73
CA ASP A 6 10.59 -9.56 15.60
C ASP A 6 11.82 -9.92 14.76
N ASP A 7 12.43 -11.07 15.01
CA ASP A 7 13.59 -11.56 14.28
C ASP A 7 13.25 -11.79 12.81
N TYR A 8 12.13 -12.46 12.52
CA TYR A 8 11.66 -12.66 11.14
C TYR A 8 11.42 -11.33 10.41
N LEU A 9 10.71 -10.38 11.04
CA LEU A 9 10.43 -9.09 10.43
C LEU A 9 11.68 -8.20 10.32
N THR A 10 12.72 -8.44 11.12
CA THR A 10 14.03 -7.73 11.01
C THR A 10 14.85 -8.31 9.88
N LEU A 11 14.87 -9.63 9.74
CA LEU A 11 15.56 -10.32 8.66
C LEU A 11 15.06 -9.85 7.28
N HIS A 12 13.76 -9.58 7.17
CA HIS A 12 13.10 -9.15 5.94
C HIS A 12 12.69 -7.66 5.96
N GLU A 13 13.40 -6.80 6.69
CA GLU A 13 13.01 -5.39 6.85
C GLU A 13 13.07 -4.58 5.53
N ASP A 14 13.90 -5.02 4.60
CA ASP A 14 14.08 -4.43 3.27
C ASP A 14 13.12 -5.03 2.22
N GLU A 15 12.27 -6.00 2.61
CA GLU A 15 11.44 -6.80 1.71
C GLU A 15 9.95 -6.72 2.09
N VAL A 16 9.08 -6.94 1.09
CA VAL A 16 7.64 -7.06 1.34
C VAL A 16 7.34 -8.51 1.68
N VAL A 17 6.91 -8.77 2.92
CA VAL A 17 6.50 -10.09 3.40
C VAL A 17 4.99 -10.28 3.28
N GLU A 18 4.58 -11.49 2.88
CA GLU A 18 3.18 -11.91 2.83
C GLU A 18 2.81 -12.60 4.15
N ILE A 19 1.85 -12.01 4.86
CA ILE A 19 1.48 -12.39 6.22
C ILE A 19 0.09 -13.02 6.18
N GLU A 20 -0.02 -14.26 6.65
CA GLU A 20 -1.27 -14.98 6.75
C GLU A 20 -1.57 -15.37 8.21
N MET A 21 -2.83 -15.25 8.62
CA MET A 21 -3.27 -15.77 9.91
C MET A 21 -3.57 -17.25 9.78
N LEU A 22 -2.79 -18.10 10.47
CA LEU A 22 -2.95 -19.54 10.35
C LEU A 22 -4.26 -20.01 11.02
N PRO A 23 -5.06 -20.84 10.33
CA PRO A 23 -6.17 -21.53 10.96
C PRO A 23 -5.65 -22.56 11.98
N PRO A 24 -6.46 -22.96 12.98
CA PRO A 24 -6.05 -23.93 13.99
C PRO A 24 -5.49 -25.25 13.43
N ALA A 25 -5.98 -25.69 12.27
CA ALA A 25 -5.53 -26.91 11.61
C ALA A 25 -4.10 -26.84 11.03
N LEU A 26 -3.55 -25.63 10.85
CA LEU A 26 -2.21 -25.39 10.29
C LEU A 26 -1.24 -24.83 11.34
N GLN A 27 -1.53 -25.00 12.63
CA GLN A 27 -0.58 -24.60 13.67
C GLN A 27 0.69 -25.46 13.60
N PRO A 28 1.88 -24.89 13.87
CA PRO A 28 3.11 -25.67 13.88
C PRO A 28 3.09 -26.80 14.91
N MET A 29 3.38 -28.03 14.47
CA MET A 29 3.39 -29.20 15.36
C MET A 29 4.65 -29.30 16.22
N ASP A 30 5.72 -28.62 15.83
CA ASP A 30 7.02 -28.60 16.51
C ASP A 30 7.09 -27.60 17.68
N GLY A 31 5.99 -26.91 17.98
CA GLY A 31 5.93 -25.87 18.99
C GLY A 31 6.57 -24.54 18.57
N SER A 32 6.92 -24.38 17.28
CA SER A 32 7.35 -23.09 16.75
C SER A 32 6.22 -22.05 16.83
N PHE A 33 6.60 -20.78 16.90
CA PHE A 33 5.62 -19.69 17.03
C PHE A 33 5.00 -19.28 15.68
N ILE A 34 5.67 -19.54 14.56
CA ILE A 34 5.28 -19.14 13.20
C ILE A 34 5.67 -20.25 12.21
N LEU A 35 4.97 -20.33 11.08
CA LEU A 35 5.44 -21.06 9.88
C LEU A 35 5.96 -20.04 8.88
N HIS A 36 7.06 -20.32 8.19
CA HIS A 36 7.52 -19.45 7.12
C HIS A 36 8.22 -20.21 6.00
N GLU A 37 8.09 -19.68 4.78
CA GLU A 37 8.82 -20.11 3.59
C GLU A 37 9.20 -18.88 2.77
N GLY A 38 10.49 -18.53 2.78
CA GLY A 38 10.99 -17.29 2.20
C GLY A 38 10.28 -16.08 2.81
N LEU A 39 9.58 -15.31 1.96
CA LEU A 39 8.86 -14.09 2.34
C LEU A 39 7.42 -14.32 2.81
N ASN A 40 6.96 -15.57 2.84
CA ASN A 40 5.61 -15.90 3.29
C ASN A 40 5.67 -16.35 4.75
N VAL A 41 4.88 -15.73 5.63
CA VAL A 41 4.79 -16.08 7.05
C VAL A 41 3.36 -16.34 7.47
N GLY A 42 3.13 -17.54 7.99
CA GLY A 42 1.93 -17.93 8.71
C GLY A 42 2.08 -17.67 10.20
N ILE A 43 1.18 -16.87 10.77
CA ILE A 43 1.17 -16.52 12.19
C ILE A 43 -0.11 -17.09 12.84
N PRO A 44 0.00 -18.02 13.80
CA PRO A 44 -1.14 -18.40 14.64
C PRO A 44 -1.69 -17.19 15.40
N LYS A 45 -3.02 -17.10 15.52
CA LYS A 45 -3.68 -15.98 16.21
C LYS A 45 -3.18 -15.78 17.65
N GLU A 46 -2.97 -16.87 18.38
CA GLU A 46 -2.46 -16.84 19.75
C GLU A 46 -1.03 -16.31 19.82
N THR A 47 -0.16 -16.71 18.88
CA THR A 47 1.19 -16.14 18.75
C THR A 47 1.13 -14.63 18.56
N LEU A 48 0.28 -14.14 17.65
CA LEU A 48 0.18 -12.70 17.40
C LEU A 48 -0.31 -11.94 18.64
N VAL A 49 -1.26 -12.50 19.39
CA VAL A 49 -1.72 -11.90 20.66
C VAL A 49 -0.59 -11.84 21.69
N LEU A 50 0.16 -12.93 21.88
CA LEU A 50 1.29 -12.97 22.81
C LEU A 50 2.41 -12.00 22.40
N ALA A 51 2.71 -11.94 21.10
CA ALA A 51 3.68 -10.99 20.55
C ALA A 51 3.21 -9.54 20.77
N TYR A 52 1.94 -9.26 20.55
CA TYR A 52 1.33 -7.94 20.77
C TYR A 52 1.41 -7.49 22.23
N LEU A 53 1.12 -8.37 23.20
CA LEU A 53 1.17 -8.01 24.62
C LEU A 53 2.58 -7.56 25.05
N ALA A 54 3.61 -8.29 24.61
CA ALA A 54 5.00 -7.91 24.83
C ALA A 54 5.39 -6.64 24.07
N ALA A 55 5.04 -6.54 22.78
CA ALA A 55 5.30 -5.35 21.96
C ALA A 55 4.69 -4.09 22.57
N ARG A 56 3.45 -4.17 23.06
CA ARG A 56 2.78 -3.04 23.71
C ARG A 56 3.51 -2.59 24.97
N SER A 57 4.05 -3.52 25.77
CA SER A 57 4.86 -3.18 26.94
C SER A 57 6.13 -2.40 26.56
N TYR A 58 6.90 -2.93 25.59
CA TYR A 58 8.09 -2.25 25.08
C TYR A 58 7.78 -0.89 24.46
N PHE A 59 6.70 -0.82 23.67
CA PHE A 59 6.27 0.42 23.04
C PHE A 59 5.90 1.48 24.08
N ASN A 60 5.12 1.12 25.11
CA ASN A 60 4.73 2.06 26.16
C ASN A 60 5.93 2.57 26.95
N ALA A 61 6.86 1.68 27.31
CA ALA A 61 8.06 2.01 28.07
C ALA A 61 8.96 3.03 27.34
N GLY A 62 9.07 2.91 26.02
CA GLY A 62 9.98 3.74 25.22
C GLY A 62 9.31 4.74 24.28
N SER A 63 7.99 4.95 24.33
CA SER A 63 7.22 5.80 23.39
C SER A 63 7.66 7.28 23.33
N LYS A 64 8.35 7.76 24.36
CA LYS A 64 8.94 9.10 24.44
C LYS A 64 10.28 9.19 23.72
N ASP A 65 11.05 8.11 23.71
CA ASP A 65 12.31 8.01 22.98
C ASP A 65 12.03 7.53 21.55
N VAL A 66 11.95 8.50 20.64
CA VAL A 66 11.65 8.29 19.22
C VAL A 66 12.80 7.55 18.50
N LEU A 67 14.02 7.62 19.05
CA LEU A 67 15.19 6.99 18.47
C LEU A 67 15.40 5.54 18.94
N SER A 68 14.70 5.10 20.00
CA SER A 68 14.78 3.74 20.54
C SER A 68 14.52 2.65 19.49
N PRO A 69 15.52 1.79 19.20
CA PRO A 69 15.36 0.67 18.27
C PRO A 69 14.33 -0.37 18.75
N VAL A 70 14.26 -0.61 20.06
CA VAL A 70 13.31 -1.56 20.65
C VAL A 70 11.88 -1.04 20.51
N THR A 71 11.63 0.25 20.77
CA THR A 71 10.30 0.87 20.58
C THR A 71 9.90 0.85 19.11
N HIS A 72 10.83 1.12 18.19
CA HIS A 72 10.59 1.05 16.76
C HIS A 72 10.17 -0.35 16.31
N ARG A 73 10.92 -1.38 16.73
CA ARG A 73 10.61 -2.79 16.46
C ARG A 73 9.32 -3.25 17.13
N ALA A 74 9.03 -2.78 18.34
CA ALA A 74 7.75 -3.05 18.98
C ALA A 74 6.56 -2.44 18.21
N SER A 75 6.72 -1.23 17.67
CA SER A 75 5.64 -0.52 16.97
C SER A 75 5.14 -1.24 15.71
N ARG A 76 5.98 -2.02 14.99
CA ARG A 76 5.51 -2.82 13.84
C ARG A 76 4.57 -3.95 14.24
N ILE A 77 4.84 -4.64 15.35
CA ILE A 77 3.97 -5.71 15.86
C ILE A 77 2.68 -5.11 16.44
N VAL A 78 2.77 -3.94 17.10
CA VAL A 78 1.58 -3.19 17.52
C VAL A 78 0.69 -2.87 16.32
N LEU A 79 1.24 -2.35 15.22
CA LEU A 79 0.47 -2.01 14.02
C LEU A 79 -0.02 -3.22 13.22
N LEU A 80 0.71 -4.34 13.25
CA LEU A 80 0.26 -5.59 12.64
C LEU A 80 -0.99 -6.14 13.35
N PHE A 81 -1.03 -6.07 14.68
CA PHE A 81 -2.17 -6.50 15.48
C PHE A 81 -3.32 -5.48 15.45
N ASP A 82 -3.01 -4.21 15.70
CA ASP A 82 -3.95 -3.09 15.76
C ASP A 82 -3.53 -2.00 14.74
N PRO A 83 -3.99 -2.09 13.49
CA PRO A 83 -3.60 -1.15 12.43
C PRO A 83 -4.17 0.26 12.66
N GLU A 84 -5.14 0.43 13.57
CA GLU A 84 -5.71 1.73 13.96
C GLU A 84 -5.03 2.35 15.17
N HIS A 85 -3.90 1.78 15.63
CA HIS A 85 -3.15 2.31 16.76
C HIS A 85 -2.42 3.63 16.39
N VAL A 86 -3.16 4.74 16.39
CA VAL A 86 -2.70 6.07 15.93
C VAL A 86 -1.43 6.55 16.62
N THR A 87 -1.20 6.22 17.89
CA THR A 87 0.02 6.60 18.62
C THR A 87 1.25 5.87 18.09
N ALA A 88 1.09 4.62 17.63
CA ALA A 88 2.20 3.84 17.07
C ALA A 88 2.50 4.32 15.65
N ALA A 89 1.47 4.55 14.83
CA ALA A 89 1.64 5.17 13.51
C ALA A 89 2.30 6.56 13.64
N GLY A 90 1.85 7.39 14.58
CA GLY A 90 2.43 8.70 14.85
C GLY A 90 3.87 8.64 15.37
N PHE A 91 4.20 7.65 16.21
CA PHE A 91 5.58 7.40 16.65
C PHE A 91 6.50 7.13 15.45
N ARG A 92 6.10 6.27 14.52
CA ARG A 92 6.89 5.95 13.33
C ARG A 92 7.10 7.17 12.42
N LYS A 93 6.06 7.98 12.22
CA LYS A 93 6.19 9.27 11.50
C LYS A 93 7.17 10.21 12.15
N ARG A 94 7.09 10.41 13.48
CA ARG A 94 8.04 11.26 14.23
C ARG A 94 9.46 10.75 14.06
N ARG A 95 9.68 9.43 14.16
CA ARG A 95 11.00 8.83 13.94
C ARG A 95 11.57 9.15 12.57
N LEU A 96 10.79 9.01 11.51
CA LEU A 96 11.25 9.37 10.17
C LEU A 96 11.60 10.85 10.04
N LEU A 97 10.91 11.74 10.75
CA LEU A 97 11.25 13.16 10.76
C LEU A 97 12.57 13.44 11.50
N GLU A 98 12.84 12.74 12.61
CA GLU A 98 14.11 12.86 13.35
C GLU A 98 15.30 12.34 12.53
N LEU A 99 15.13 11.24 11.79
CA LEU A 99 16.19 10.65 10.95
C LEU A 99 16.39 11.40 9.61
N LYS A 100 15.64 12.48 9.37
CA LYS A 100 15.68 13.20 8.10
C LYS A 100 17.04 13.89 7.93
N GLY A 101 17.74 13.55 6.85
CA GLY A 101 19.07 14.08 6.55
C GLY A 101 20.21 13.17 6.97
N GLU A 102 19.93 12.05 7.64
CA GLU A 102 20.91 10.99 7.86
C GLU A 102 21.27 10.26 6.56
N GLU A 103 22.48 9.70 6.50
CA GLU A 103 23.02 9.00 5.31
C GLU A 103 22.10 7.86 4.83
N HIS A 104 21.46 7.14 5.76
CA HIS A 104 20.59 6.00 5.45
C HIS A 104 19.10 6.34 5.46
N PHE A 105 18.75 7.61 5.33
CA PHE A 105 17.35 8.04 5.37
C PHE A 105 16.52 7.47 4.21
N SER A 106 17.05 7.43 2.99
CA SER A 106 16.38 6.84 1.82
C SER A 106 16.07 5.34 2.02
N LYS A 107 17.03 4.60 2.61
CA LYS A 107 16.82 3.20 3.02
C LYS A 107 15.71 3.09 4.06
N THR A 108 15.73 3.94 5.09
CA THR A 108 14.71 3.93 6.15
C THR A 108 13.30 4.20 5.61
N LEU A 109 13.15 5.11 4.64
CA LEU A 109 11.87 5.35 3.97
C LEU A 109 11.38 4.13 3.19
N THR A 110 12.29 3.42 2.53
CA THR A 110 11.99 2.19 1.78
C THR A 110 11.56 1.06 2.72
N GLN A 111 12.23 0.91 3.87
CA GLN A 111 11.83 -0.04 4.92
C GLN A 111 10.46 0.27 5.51
N GLU A 112 10.13 1.55 5.73
CA GLU A 112 8.78 1.93 6.17
C GLU A 112 7.72 1.56 5.12
N LEU A 113 8.02 1.78 3.84
CA LEU A 113 7.14 1.41 2.75
C LEU A 113 6.96 -0.12 2.67
N ALA A 114 8.03 -0.89 2.86
CA ALA A 114 8.02 -2.35 2.89
C ALA A 114 7.14 -2.88 4.03
N LEU A 115 7.24 -2.31 5.23
CA LEU A 115 6.35 -2.63 6.35
C LEU A 115 4.88 -2.34 6.01
N LEU A 116 4.58 -1.14 5.50
CA LEU A 116 3.21 -0.78 5.15
C LEU A 116 2.66 -1.69 4.04
N ASN A 117 3.47 -2.03 3.04
CA ASN A 117 3.11 -2.99 2.00
C ASN A 117 2.78 -4.37 2.59
N SER A 118 3.64 -4.86 3.48
CA SER A 118 3.47 -6.16 4.12
C SER A 118 2.15 -6.23 4.90
N ILE A 119 1.76 -5.15 5.58
CA ILE A 119 0.49 -5.12 6.33
C ILE A 119 -0.72 -4.90 5.41
N LEU A 120 -0.63 -3.97 4.45
CA LEU A 120 -1.77 -3.52 3.65
C LEU A 120 -2.13 -4.48 2.49
N THR A 121 -1.19 -5.29 2.02
CA THR A 121 -1.38 -6.13 0.82
C THR A 121 -1.43 -7.63 1.10
N SER A 122 -1.09 -8.04 2.32
CA SER A 122 -1.24 -9.42 2.79
C SER A 122 -2.71 -9.84 2.91
N PRO A 123 -3.02 -11.15 2.92
CA PRO A 123 -4.38 -11.68 3.11
C PRO A 123 -4.94 -11.47 4.53
N LEU A 124 -4.91 -10.23 5.01
CA LEU A 124 -5.34 -9.80 6.33
C LEU A 124 -6.62 -8.97 6.22
N HIS A 125 -7.72 -9.49 6.77
CA HIS A 125 -9.06 -8.92 6.56
C HIS A 125 -9.26 -7.52 7.15
N ARG A 126 -8.64 -7.20 8.30
CA ARG A 126 -8.81 -5.88 8.95
C ARG A 126 -7.75 -4.89 8.48
N GLN A 127 -6.52 -5.37 8.33
CA GLN A 127 -5.33 -4.57 8.09
C GLN A 127 -5.31 -3.98 6.68
N SER A 128 -5.69 -4.75 5.66
CA SER A 128 -5.69 -4.33 4.25
C SER A 128 -6.57 -3.10 3.96
N LYS A 129 -7.59 -2.84 4.80
CA LYS A 129 -8.49 -1.69 4.70
C LYS A 129 -8.29 -0.64 5.80
N SER A 130 -7.12 -0.61 6.45
CA SER A 130 -6.86 0.34 7.53
C SER A 130 -6.78 1.78 7.02
N PRO A 131 -7.71 2.69 7.40
CA PRO A 131 -7.57 4.11 7.10
C PRO A 131 -6.25 4.68 7.63
N THR A 132 -5.89 4.34 8.88
CA THR A 132 -4.69 4.86 9.54
C THR A 132 -3.43 4.55 8.74
N LEU A 133 -3.27 3.30 8.28
CA LEU A 133 -2.09 2.89 7.52
C LEU A 133 -2.11 3.41 6.08
N TRP A 134 -3.25 3.49 5.39
CA TRP A 134 -3.33 4.13 4.07
C TRP A 134 -3.02 5.63 4.13
N PHE A 135 -3.44 6.34 5.18
CA PHE A 135 -3.06 7.73 5.40
C PHE A 135 -1.59 7.87 5.81
N HIS A 136 -1.03 6.89 6.53
CA HIS A 136 0.41 6.85 6.78
C HIS A 136 1.17 6.69 5.47
N ARG A 137 0.79 5.74 4.62
CA ARG A 137 1.39 5.55 3.30
C ARG A 137 1.33 6.81 2.44
N LEU A 138 0.18 7.48 2.38
CA LEU A 138 0.05 8.75 1.66
C LEU A 138 0.96 9.84 2.22
N TRP A 139 1.08 9.94 3.54
CA TRP A 139 2.01 10.87 4.17
C TRP A 139 3.46 10.53 3.79
N LEU A 140 3.83 9.24 3.80
CA LEU A 140 5.17 8.78 3.43
C LEU A 140 5.53 9.15 1.97
N MET A 141 4.56 9.18 1.05
CA MET A 141 4.80 9.64 -0.33
C MET A 141 5.32 11.07 -0.42
N HIS A 142 4.96 11.96 0.52
CA HIS A 142 5.49 13.32 0.54
C HIS A 142 6.99 13.37 0.91
N LEU A 143 7.48 12.32 1.57
CA LEU A 143 8.90 12.14 1.84
C LEU A 143 9.56 11.39 0.68
N LEU A 144 9.01 10.26 0.24
CA LEU A 144 9.62 9.40 -0.78
C LEU A 144 9.71 10.04 -2.17
N LEU A 145 8.66 10.72 -2.65
CA LEU A 145 8.64 11.21 -4.04
C LEU A 145 9.80 12.17 -4.36
N PRO A 146 10.14 13.17 -3.51
CA PRO A 146 11.35 13.96 -3.71
C PRO A 146 12.64 13.14 -3.87
N TYR A 147 12.85 12.10 -3.06
CA TYR A 147 14.03 11.24 -3.16
C TYR A 147 14.01 10.38 -4.43
N GLN A 148 12.85 9.83 -4.79
CA GLN A 148 12.68 9.06 -6.03
C GLN A 148 12.96 9.91 -7.28
N LEU A 149 12.70 11.22 -7.21
CA LEU A 149 13.00 12.17 -8.27
C LEU A 149 14.48 12.56 -8.31
N SER A 150 15.20 12.53 -7.19
CA SER A 150 16.62 12.95 -7.08
C SER A 150 17.64 11.82 -7.22
N GLU A 151 17.42 10.66 -6.58
CA GLU A 151 18.42 9.58 -6.45
C GLU A 151 18.35 8.55 -7.59
N ASN A 152 17.15 8.08 -7.94
CA ASN A 152 17.00 6.92 -8.83
C ASN A 152 17.09 7.24 -10.33
N GLY A 153 17.40 8.49 -10.66
CA GLY A 153 17.19 9.03 -11.99
C GLY A 153 15.71 8.99 -12.34
N SER A 154 15.21 10.04 -12.98
CA SER A 154 13.83 10.06 -13.48
C SER A 154 13.35 8.79 -14.22
N HIS A 155 14.25 7.95 -14.74
CA HIS A 155 13.93 6.68 -15.40
C HIS A 155 13.17 5.65 -14.53
N GLN A 156 13.42 5.57 -13.22
CA GLN A 156 12.75 4.57 -12.36
C GLN A 156 11.53 5.12 -11.61
N PHE A 157 11.24 6.42 -11.75
CA PHE A 157 10.13 7.06 -11.07
C PHE A 157 8.78 6.42 -11.45
N LEU A 158 8.55 6.16 -12.74
CA LEU A 158 7.30 5.56 -13.20
C LEU A 158 7.19 4.07 -12.84
N SER A 159 8.30 3.33 -12.73
CA SER A 159 8.28 1.97 -12.18
C SER A 159 7.94 1.96 -10.70
N PHE A 160 8.39 2.95 -9.93
CA PHE A 160 7.96 3.12 -8.54
C PHE A 160 6.44 3.39 -8.47
N VAL A 161 5.92 4.31 -9.29
CA VAL A 161 4.47 4.59 -9.35
C VAL A 161 3.66 3.36 -9.78
N ARG A 162 4.21 2.55 -10.71
CA ARG A 162 3.63 1.25 -11.12
C ARG A 162 3.50 0.31 -9.91
N ALA A 163 4.57 0.15 -9.13
CA ALA A 163 4.57 -0.70 -7.94
C ALA A 163 3.55 -0.22 -6.89
N GLU A 164 3.39 1.09 -6.72
CA GLU A 164 2.34 1.67 -5.86
C GLU A 164 0.93 1.32 -6.35
N GLN A 165 0.72 1.31 -7.67
CA GLN A 165 -0.55 0.88 -8.25
C GLN A 165 -0.80 -0.62 -8.08
N ASP A 166 0.24 -1.45 -8.21
CA ASP A 166 0.15 -2.89 -7.97
C ASP A 166 -0.23 -3.22 -6.51
N ALA A 167 0.29 -2.46 -5.55
CA ALA A 167 -0.10 -2.58 -4.15
C ALA A 167 -1.61 -2.28 -3.94
N VAL A 168 -2.16 -1.30 -4.65
CA VAL A 168 -3.59 -0.96 -4.61
C VAL A 168 -4.44 -2.08 -5.21
N PHE A 169 -4.01 -2.65 -6.34
CA PHE A 169 -4.71 -3.79 -6.95
C PHE A 169 -4.74 -4.99 -6.01
N LYS A 170 -3.59 -5.35 -5.43
CA LYS A 170 -3.50 -6.44 -4.46
C LYS A 170 -4.40 -6.17 -3.26
N ALA A 171 -4.39 -4.97 -2.70
CA ALA A 171 -5.26 -4.62 -1.57
C ALA A 171 -6.77 -4.58 -1.92
N GLY A 172 -7.12 -4.24 -3.16
CA GLY A 172 -8.49 -4.30 -3.68
C GLY A 172 -8.98 -5.74 -3.87
N GLU A 173 -8.08 -6.66 -4.24
CA GLU A 173 -8.38 -8.10 -4.32
C GLU A 173 -8.53 -8.71 -2.91
N ARG A 174 -7.70 -8.29 -1.94
CA ARG A 174 -7.79 -8.75 -0.54
C ARG A 174 -9.04 -8.24 0.17
N HIS A 175 -9.52 -7.05 -0.18
CA HIS A 175 -10.71 -6.45 0.43
C HIS A 175 -11.61 -5.81 -0.64
N PRO A 176 -12.72 -6.47 -1.05
CA PRO A 176 -13.63 -5.89 -2.02
C PRO A 176 -14.17 -4.54 -1.55
N LYS A 177 -14.21 -3.56 -2.45
CA LYS A 177 -14.64 -2.17 -2.20
C LYS A 177 -13.72 -1.45 -1.20
N ASN A 178 -12.42 -1.73 -1.20
CA ASN A 178 -11.43 -1.07 -0.36
C ASN A 178 -11.28 0.42 -0.71
N TYR A 179 -12.17 1.24 -0.17
CA TYR A 179 -12.23 2.67 -0.43
C TYR A 179 -10.90 3.38 -0.14
N TYR A 180 -10.18 2.97 0.89
CA TYR A 180 -8.94 3.62 1.31
C TYR A 180 -7.78 3.37 0.34
N ALA A 181 -7.63 2.15 -0.17
CA ALA A 181 -6.64 1.82 -1.20
C ALA A 181 -6.89 2.61 -2.50
N TRP A 182 -8.13 2.61 -2.98
CA TRP A 182 -8.51 3.35 -4.20
C TRP A 182 -8.46 4.87 -4.00
N GLN A 183 -8.77 5.37 -2.80
CA GLN A 183 -8.58 6.79 -2.45
C GLN A 183 -7.10 7.16 -2.42
N TYR A 184 -6.25 6.29 -1.89
CA TYR A 184 -4.79 6.46 -1.93
C TYR A 184 -4.31 6.63 -3.37
N GLN A 185 -4.69 5.74 -4.29
CA GLN A 185 -4.31 5.84 -5.70
C GLN A 185 -4.71 7.18 -6.32
N ARG A 186 -5.97 7.60 -6.15
CA ARG A 186 -6.45 8.89 -6.67
C ARG A 186 -5.63 10.07 -6.16
N ARG A 187 -5.26 10.04 -4.87
CA ARG A 187 -4.45 11.11 -4.25
C ARG A 187 -2.99 11.05 -4.72
N LEU A 188 -2.41 9.86 -4.89
CA LEU A 188 -1.07 9.69 -5.45
C LEU A 188 -0.98 10.29 -6.86
N PHE A 189 -1.92 9.94 -7.76
CA PHE A 189 -1.95 10.51 -9.10
C PHE A 189 -2.20 12.04 -9.11
N ASN A 190 -2.91 12.58 -8.12
CA ASN A 190 -3.01 14.03 -7.95
C ASN A 190 -1.66 14.67 -7.60
N ILE A 191 -0.87 14.03 -6.74
CA ILE A 191 0.47 14.52 -6.38
C ILE A 191 1.39 14.45 -7.61
N ILE A 192 1.39 13.33 -8.33
CA ILE A 192 2.21 13.14 -9.54
C ILE A 192 1.83 14.15 -10.63
N ASN A 193 0.54 14.42 -10.84
CA ASN A 193 0.09 15.44 -11.79
C ASN A 193 0.60 16.84 -11.43
N LYS A 194 0.74 17.17 -10.14
CA LYS A 194 1.34 18.44 -9.72
C LYS A 194 2.82 18.51 -10.11
N TYR A 195 3.57 17.44 -9.90
CA TYR A 195 4.97 17.37 -10.35
C TYR A 195 5.08 17.38 -11.88
N TYR A 196 4.16 16.73 -12.60
CA TYR A 196 4.14 16.75 -14.05
C TYR A 196 3.95 18.18 -14.59
N GLY A 197 2.97 18.91 -14.02
CA GLY A 197 2.64 20.28 -14.43
C GLY A 197 3.55 21.37 -13.85
N ASP A 198 4.51 21.04 -12.99
CA ASP A 198 5.50 22.02 -12.54
C ASP A 198 6.50 22.37 -13.66
N GLY A 199 7.26 23.46 -13.50
CA GLY A 199 8.24 23.90 -14.50
C GLY A 199 9.55 23.08 -14.54
N SER A 200 9.64 21.96 -13.83
CA SER A 200 10.86 21.14 -13.80
C SER A 200 11.04 20.31 -15.07
N ASN A 201 12.30 20.00 -15.40
CA ASN A 201 12.68 19.23 -16.59
C ASN A 201 13.08 17.78 -16.24
N TYR A 202 12.21 17.06 -15.51
CA TYR A 202 12.44 15.63 -15.26
C TYR A 202 12.20 14.79 -16.52
N LEU A 203 13.06 13.80 -16.81
CA LEU A 203 12.96 13.00 -18.05
C LEU A 203 11.66 12.19 -18.13
N TRP A 204 11.15 11.70 -16.99
CA TRP A 204 9.92 10.89 -16.93
C TRP A 204 8.68 11.62 -17.45
N LYS A 205 8.70 12.97 -17.46
CA LYS A 205 7.57 13.76 -17.95
C LYS A 205 7.26 13.47 -19.41
N SER A 206 8.29 13.24 -20.23
CA SER A 206 8.11 12.91 -21.66
C SER A 206 7.30 11.63 -21.88
N THR A 207 7.47 10.63 -21.00
CA THR A 207 6.79 9.34 -21.03
C THR A 207 5.52 9.28 -20.17
N TYR A 208 5.25 10.31 -19.37
CA TYR A 208 4.12 10.31 -18.44
C TYR A 208 2.75 10.17 -19.10
N PRO A 209 2.45 10.85 -20.24
CA PRO A 209 1.15 10.70 -20.89
C PRO A 209 0.85 9.25 -21.29
N GLU A 210 1.83 8.54 -21.85
CA GLU A 210 1.70 7.14 -22.23
C GLU A 210 1.57 6.22 -21.00
N PHE A 211 2.35 6.50 -19.95
CA PHE A 211 2.25 5.80 -18.68
C PHE A 211 0.86 5.96 -18.04
N LEU A 212 0.28 7.17 -18.07
CA LEU A 212 -1.05 7.45 -17.52
C LEU A 212 -2.15 6.70 -18.28
N VAL A 213 -2.06 6.64 -19.60
CA VAL A 213 -2.95 5.81 -20.45
C VAL A 213 -2.85 4.35 -20.06
N THR A 214 -1.62 3.81 -19.99
CA THR A 214 -1.37 2.41 -19.60
C THR A 214 -1.92 2.11 -18.21
N SER A 215 -1.64 2.98 -17.24
CA SER A 215 -2.12 2.85 -15.87
C SER A 215 -3.65 2.85 -15.79
N THR A 216 -4.32 3.68 -16.59
CA THR A 216 -5.79 3.74 -16.67
C THR A 216 -6.36 2.47 -17.29
N LEU A 217 -5.74 1.94 -18.34
CA LEU A 217 -6.15 0.68 -18.97
C LEU A 217 -6.00 -0.50 -18.00
N MET A 218 -4.99 -0.48 -17.14
CA MET A 218 -4.83 -1.50 -16.10
C MET A 218 -5.91 -1.42 -15.03
N VAL A 219 -6.31 -0.21 -14.59
CA VAL A 219 -7.48 -0.07 -13.70
C VAL A 219 -8.74 -0.57 -14.38
N LYS A 220 -8.96 -0.22 -15.66
CA LYS A 220 -10.09 -0.72 -16.44
C LYS A 220 -10.12 -2.25 -16.47
N SER A 221 -9.01 -2.89 -16.81
CA SER A 221 -8.90 -4.35 -16.83
C SER A 221 -9.20 -4.97 -15.46
N TRP A 222 -8.74 -4.32 -14.38
CA TRP A 222 -9.07 -4.74 -13.02
C TRP A 222 -10.57 -4.60 -12.72
N CYS A 223 -11.19 -3.47 -13.05
CA CYS A 223 -12.64 -3.22 -12.83
C CYS A 223 -13.52 -4.21 -13.59
N LEU A 224 -13.17 -4.58 -14.83
CA LEU A 224 -13.91 -5.57 -15.62
C LEU A 224 -13.86 -6.97 -14.98
N ARG A 225 -12.81 -7.29 -14.21
CA ARG A 225 -12.72 -8.53 -13.41
C ARG A 225 -13.44 -8.43 -12.06
N HIS A 226 -13.75 -7.22 -11.61
CA HIS A 226 -14.38 -6.94 -10.32
C HIS A 226 -15.59 -5.99 -10.48
N PRO A 227 -16.62 -6.39 -11.25
CA PRO A 227 -17.68 -5.48 -11.68
C PRO A 227 -18.51 -4.88 -10.53
N SER A 228 -18.55 -5.54 -9.37
CA SER A 228 -19.24 -5.05 -8.17
C SER A 228 -18.41 -4.09 -7.32
N ASP A 229 -17.18 -3.73 -7.70
CA ASP A 229 -16.30 -2.87 -6.91
C ASP A 229 -16.44 -1.39 -7.27
N ILE A 230 -17.33 -0.71 -6.55
CA ILE A 230 -17.56 0.74 -6.73
C ILE A 230 -16.32 1.61 -6.49
N SER A 231 -15.40 1.18 -5.63
CA SER A 231 -14.21 1.97 -5.33
C SER A 231 -13.23 1.96 -6.51
N GLY A 232 -13.06 0.79 -7.13
CA GLY A 232 -12.34 0.64 -8.40
C GLY A 232 -12.95 1.46 -9.52
N TRP A 233 -14.26 1.35 -9.76
CA TRP A 233 -14.96 2.13 -10.79
C TRP A 233 -14.84 3.64 -10.58
N SER A 234 -14.98 4.10 -9.34
CA SER A 234 -14.79 5.52 -8.99
C SER A 234 -13.34 5.98 -9.21
N CYS A 235 -12.36 5.09 -9.04
CA CYS A 235 -10.96 5.39 -9.37
C CYS A 235 -10.76 5.46 -10.88
N LEU A 236 -11.33 4.52 -11.64
CA LEU A 236 -11.27 4.54 -13.11
C LEU A 236 -11.85 5.83 -13.67
N LEU A 237 -13.04 6.24 -13.22
CA LEU A 237 -13.67 7.52 -13.62
C LEU A 237 -12.72 8.70 -13.40
N SER A 238 -12.12 8.74 -12.21
CA SER A 238 -11.14 9.76 -11.85
C SER A 238 -9.95 9.75 -12.81
N MET A 239 -9.38 8.57 -13.14
CA MET A 239 -8.21 8.46 -14.02
C MET A 239 -8.53 8.83 -15.47
N VAL A 240 -9.68 8.40 -16.00
CA VAL A 240 -10.15 8.79 -17.34
C VAL A 240 -10.28 10.31 -17.46
N ALA A 241 -10.76 10.99 -16.41
CA ALA A 241 -10.86 12.45 -16.38
C ALA A 241 -9.51 13.18 -16.41
N ARG A 242 -8.39 12.49 -16.14
CA ARG A 242 -7.02 13.04 -16.22
C ARG A 242 -6.37 12.83 -17.58
N LEU A 243 -6.94 11.99 -18.45
CA LEU A 243 -6.42 11.81 -19.79
C LEU A 243 -6.70 13.06 -20.62
N GLU A 244 -5.73 13.46 -21.44
CA GLU A 244 -5.96 14.46 -22.48
C GLU A 244 -7.16 14.04 -23.35
N PRO A 245 -7.95 14.98 -23.91
CA PRO A 245 -9.10 14.72 -24.79
C PRO A 245 -8.72 14.07 -26.13
N THR A 246 -8.12 12.88 -26.05
CA THR A 246 -7.65 12.06 -27.15
C THR A 246 -8.67 10.97 -27.45
N ALA A 247 -8.50 10.28 -28.59
CA ALA A 247 -9.34 9.15 -28.97
C ALA A 247 -9.41 8.02 -27.92
N LYS A 248 -8.45 7.95 -26.99
CA LYS A 248 -8.38 6.91 -25.95
C LYS A 248 -9.48 7.02 -24.89
N ARG A 249 -9.88 8.23 -24.52
CA ARG A 249 -10.95 8.42 -23.51
C ARG A 249 -12.32 7.92 -24.03
N PRO A 250 -12.81 8.33 -25.21
CA PRO A 250 -14.01 7.75 -25.81
C PRO A 250 -13.90 6.24 -26.03
N GLN A 251 -12.71 5.74 -26.44
CA GLN A 251 -12.48 4.31 -26.62
C GLN A 251 -12.68 3.52 -25.31
N ILE A 252 -12.10 3.96 -24.20
CA ILE A 252 -12.24 3.30 -22.89
C ILE A 252 -13.72 3.24 -22.48
N ILE A 253 -14.44 4.36 -22.63
CA ILE A 253 -15.86 4.43 -22.27
C ILE A 253 -16.68 3.47 -23.14
N LYS A 254 -16.45 3.49 -24.46
CA LYS A 254 -17.13 2.58 -25.40
C LYS A 254 -16.91 1.12 -25.03
N GLU A 255 -15.67 0.72 -24.75
CA GLU A 255 -15.37 -0.66 -24.38
C GLU A 255 -16.06 -1.09 -23.07
N VAL A 256 -16.19 -0.19 -22.09
CA VAL A 256 -16.94 -0.48 -20.85
C VAL A 256 -18.44 -0.61 -21.15
N ILE A 257 -19.00 0.24 -22.01
CA ILE A 257 -20.41 0.15 -22.43
C ILE A 257 -20.68 -1.17 -23.14
N ASP A 258 -19.86 -1.51 -24.15
CA ASP A 258 -20.00 -2.73 -24.94
C ASP A 258 -19.93 -3.96 -24.04
N TRP A 259 -19.00 -3.97 -23.06
CA TRP A 259 -18.89 -5.03 -22.07
C TRP A 259 -20.13 -5.12 -21.17
N THR A 260 -20.64 -3.98 -20.69
CA THR A 260 -21.82 -3.91 -19.81
C THR A 260 -23.07 -4.44 -20.49
N ILE A 261 -23.28 -4.05 -21.75
CA ILE A 261 -24.38 -4.54 -22.59
C ILE A 261 -24.24 -6.04 -22.84
N LYS A 262 -23.04 -6.50 -23.24
CA LYS A 262 -22.78 -7.90 -23.57
C LYS A 262 -23.07 -8.84 -22.41
N LEU A 263 -22.74 -8.43 -21.18
CA LEU A 263 -22.94 -9.25 -19.99
C LEU A 263 -24.28 -8.99 -19.29
N GLN A 264 -25.14 -8.12 -19.84
CA GLN A 264 -26.38 -7.69 -19.21
C GLN A 264 -26.16 -7.31 -17.73
N SER A 265 -25.09 -6.57 -17.46
CA SER A 265 -24.62 -6.39 -16.09
C SER A 265 -25.60 -5.57 -15.25
N GLU A 266 -26.20 -6.22 -14.27
CA GLU A 266 -27.09 -5.59 -13.27
C GLU A 266 -26.31 -4.88 -12.14
N GLN A 267 -24.98 -4.96 -12.15
CA GLN A 267 -24.17 -4.40 -11.07
C GLN A 267 -24.17 -2.87 -11.09
N GLU A 268 -24.81 -2.28 -10.08
CA GLU A 268 -24.99 -0.84 -9.89
C GLU A 268 -23.66 -0.04 -9.92
N SER A 269 -22.57 -0.69 -9.50
CA SER A 269 -21.25 -0.06 -9.43
C SER A 269 -20.71 0.39 -10.80
N ILE A 270 -21.05 -0.33 -11.86
CA ILE A 270 -20.66 0.03 -13.23
C ILE A 270 -21.45 1.23 -13.72
N TRP A 271 -22.74 1.29 -13.39
CA TRP A 271 -23.61 2.40 -13.79
C TRP A 271 -23.17 3.73 -13.18
N ILE A 272 -22.50 3.72 -12.03
CA ILE A 272 -21.88 4.91 -11.44
C ILE A 272 -20.70 5.41 -12.29
N PHE A 273 -19.97 4.54 -12.99
CA PHE A 273 -18.92 4.95 -13.92
C PHE A 273 -19.50 5.52 -15.23
N LEU A 274 -20.65 5.01 -15.68
CA LEU A 274 -21.28 5.40 -16.95
C LEU A 274 -22.19 6.64 -16.86
N ARG A 275 -22.52 7.08 -15.64
CA ARG A 275 -23.35 8.26 -15.39
C ARG A 275 -22.54 9.55 -15.49
#